data_AF-A0A0M3KAK6-F1
#
_entry.id   AF-A0A0M3KAK6-F1
#
_cell.length_a   1.000
_cell.length_b   1.000
_cell.length_c   1.000
_cell.angle_alpha   90.00
_cell.angle_beta   90.00
_cell.angle_gamma   90.00
#
_symmetry.space_group_name_H-M   'P 1'
#
loop_
_entity.id
_entity.type
_entity.pdbx_description
1 polymer ?
#
loop_
_entity_poly.entity_id
_entity_poly.type
_entity_poly.pdbx_seq_one_letter_code
_entity_poly.pdbx_strand_id
1 'polypeptide(L)'
;MDKQSTKKDEHDKDDEEEDNNDSKLLKEEVKAALKELPFAVEHIAVSEKLPHNDDIVYLNITTCEKATYCVELTANGWRLVSKRHDHLIGDSSDKDGDNAADKVVASEGIGSDLKTEEDGNERIDKLINGRHFETIYQLLDCISPIYRQKFADQLIFHLNKLQEKNHSESPHS
;
A
#
# COMPACT_ATOMS: atom_id res chain seq x y z
N MET A 1 47.45 -52.00 34.30
CA MET A 1 46.90 -50.64 34.10
C MET A 1 46.01 -50.74 32.89
N ASP A 2 44.76 -51.03 33.19
CA ASP A 2 43.71 -51.47 32.31
C ASP A 2 43.02 -50.30 31.60
N LYS A 3 42.67 -50.55 30.32
CA LYS A 3 41.39 -50.26 29.64
C LYS A 3 40.90 -48.80 29.61
N GLN A 4 40.90 -48.18 28.42
CA GLN A 4 39.82 -48.19 27.39
C GLN A 4 38.91 -46.96 27.48
N SER A 5 38.95 -46.17 26.41
CA SER A 5 37.81 -45.67 25.62
C SER A 5 36.47 -45.45 26.34
N THR A 6 36.02 -44.21 26.38
CA THR A 6 34.59 -43.88 26.42
C THR A 6 34.28 -42.78 25.40
N LYS A 7 33.64 -43.25 24.33
CA LYS A 7 32.82 -42.52 23.36
C LYS A 7 31.42 -42.31 23.98
N LYS A 8 30.68 -41.32 23.46
CA LYS A 8 29.29 -40.88 23.75
C LYS A 8 29.27 -39.62 24.63
N ASP A 9 28.48 -38.59 24.36
CA ASP A 9 27.14 -38.50 23.73
C ASP A 9 27.13 -37.31 22.73
N GLU A 10 26.73 -37.41 21.47
CA GLU A 10 25.34 -37.43 20.97
C GLU A 10 24.38 -36.58 21.82
N HIS A 11 24.22 -35.32 21.43
CA HIS A 11 22.96 -34.61 21.61
C HIS A 11 22.61 -33.91 20.30
N ASP A 12 21.73 -34.58 19.56
CA ASP A 12 20.85 -33.98 18.56
C ASP A 12 20.28 -32.67 19.09
N LYS A 13 20.36 -31.64 18.26
CA LYS A 13 19.42 -30.53 18.27
C LYS A 13 18.96 -30.34 16.82
N ASP A 14 18.21 -31.31 16.36
CA ASP A 14 17.10 -31.01 15.47
C ASP A 14 16.03 -30.27 16.29
N ASP A 15 15.23 -29.45 15.60
CA ASP A 15 14.08 -28.67 16.07
C ASP A 15 14.45 -27.35 16.79
N GLU A 16 14.16 -26.14 16.28
CA GLU A 16 12.94 -25.66 15.62
C GLU A 16 13.28 -24.54 14.58
N GLU A 17 13.19 -24.82 13.28
CA GLU A 17 12.99 -23.80 12.23
C GLU A 17 11.59 -23.99 11.61
N GLU A 18 10.56 -24.05 12.46
CA GLU A 18 9.16 -24.02 12.01
C GLU A 18 8.49 -22.65 12.22
N ASP A 19 9.20 -21.68 12.79
CA ASP A 19 8.73 -20.31 12.79
C ASP A 19 9.28 -19.59 11.55
N ASN A 20 8.33 -19.05 10.78
CA ASN A 20 8.48 -17.83 9.99
C ASN A 20 8.47 -17.92 8.46
N ASN A 21 7.76 -18.90 7.89
CA ASN A 21 7.44 -18.85 6.46
C ASN A 21 6.57 -17.62 6.12
N ASP A 22 5.63 -17.26 6.99
CA ASP A 22 4.69 -16.16 6.75
C ASP A 22 5.37 -14.78 6.78
N SER A 23 6.29 -14.49 7.70
CA SER A 23 7.03 -13.22 7.64
C SER A 23 7.95 -13.15 6.44
N LYS A 24 8.50 -14.29 6.00
CA LYS A 24 9.28 -14.32 4.77
C LYS A 24 8.42 -13.92 3.58
N LEU A 25 7.17 -14.39 3.52
CA LEU A 25 6.21 -14.00 2.50
C LEU A 25 5.86 -12.50 2.60
N LEU A 26 5.55 -11.98 3.79
CA LEU A 26 5.26 -10.55 3.98
C LEU A 26 6.43 -9.66 3.54
N LYS A 27 7.67 -10.03 3.90
CA LYS A 27 8.88 -9.29 3.49
C LYS A 27 9.05 -9.27 1.96
N GLU A 28 8.75 -10.38 1.29
CA GLU A 28 8.78 -10.45 -0.17
C GLU A 28 7.68 -9.60 -0.82
N GLU A 29 6.47 -9.61 -0.25
CA GLU A 29 5.35 -8.77 -0.72
C GLU A 29 5.65 -7.27 -0.59
N VAL A 30 6.20 -6.84 0.55
CA VAL A 30 6.63 -5.44 0.74
C VAL A 30 7.68 -5.06 -0.31
N LYS A 31 8.67 -5.93 -0.54
CA LYS A 31 9.72 -5.69 -1.52
C LYS A 31 9.17 -5.62 -2.95
N ALA A 32 8.22 -6.49 -3.29
CA ALA A 32 7.54 -6.46 -4.58
C ALA A 32 6.77 -5.15 -4.75
N ALA A 33 5.97 -4.76 -3.74
CA ALA A 33 5.21 -3.52 -3.76
C ALA A 33 6.10 -2.26 -3.93
N LEU A 34 7.20 -2.17 -3.18
CA LEU A 34 8.15 -1.05 -3.30
C LEU A 34 8.82 -0.98 -4.67
N LYS A 35 9.02 -2.12 -5.32
CA LYS A 35 9.63 -2.19 -6.65
C LYS A 35 8.62 -1.88 -7.76
N GLU A 36 7.39 -2.35 -7.62
CA GLU A 36 6.41 -2.36 -8.68
C GLU A 36 5.47 -1.16 -8.64
N LEU A 37 5.14 -0.62 -7.47
CA LEU A 37 4.20 0.51 -7.38
C LEU A 37 4.72 1.89 -7.79
N PRO A 38 6.03 2.20 -7.86
CA PRO A 38 6.48 3.56 -8.23
C PRO A 38 5.98 4.08 -9.58
N PHE A 39 5.53 3.23 -10.52
CA PHE A 39 4.90 3.73 -11.76
C PHE A 39 3.46 4.27 -11.53
N ALA A 40 2.80 3.76 -10.50
CA ALA A 40 1.39 3.95 -10.19
C ALA A 40 1.13 5.06 -9.16
N VAL A 41 2.09 5.30 -8.27
CA VAL A 41 1.99 6.26 -7.17
C VAL A 41 3.10 7.30 -7.25
N GLU A 42 2.98 8.39 -6.50
CA GLU A 42 4.05 9.39 -6.40
C GLU A 42 5.16 8.97 -5.43
N HIS A 43 4.78 8.36 -4.31
CA HIS A 43 5.73 7.90 -3.30
C HIS A 43 5.20 6.65 -2.61
N ILE A 44 6.12 5.72 -2.29
CA ILE A 44 5.85 4.58 -1.43
C ILE A 44 7.08 4.27 -0.58
N ALA A 45 6.89 4.02 0.71
CA ALA A 45 7.95 3.61 1.63
C ALA A 45 7.38 2.81 2.80
N VAL A 46 8.22 2.00 3.46
CA VAL A 46 7.89 1.40 4.76
C VAL A 46 7.91 2.50 5.83
N SER A 47 6.97 2.47 6.77
CA SER A 47 6.99 3.38 7.92
C SER A 47 8.09 2.98 8.89
N GLU A 48 9.03 3.89 9.14
CA GLU A 48 10.08 3.73 10.15
C GLU A 48 9.61 4.13 11.56
N LYS A 49 8.46 4.81 11.64
CA LYS A 49 7.93 5.36 12.91
C LYS A 49 6.97 4.42 13.61
N LEU A 50 6.23 3.62 12.85
CA LEU A 50 5.25 2.69 13.40
C LEU A 50 5.91 1.35 13.77
N PRO A 51 5.50 0.72 14.88
CA PRO A 51 6.04 -0.56 15.29
C PRO A 51 5.69 -1.62 14.25
N HIS A 52 6.71 -2.21 13.62
CA HIS A 52 6.53 -3.37 12.76
C HIS A 52 7.09 -4.61 13.47
N ASN A 53 6.46 -5.75 13.23
CA ASN A 53 6.98 -7.06 13.60
C ASN A 53 6.86 -8.00 12.40
N ASP A 54 7.07 -9.29 12.63
CA ASP A 54 7.07 -10.28 11.54
C ASP A 54 5.67 -10.54 10.94
N ASP A 55 4.59 -10.15 11.63
CA ASP A 55 3.19 -10.32 11.24
C ASP A 55 2.53 -9.06 10.65
N ILE A 56 3.13 -7.88 10.89
CA ILE A 56 2.58 -6.60 10.43
C ILE A 56 3.66 -5.63 9.96
N VAL A 57 3.44 -5.11 8.76
CA VAL A 57 4.27 -4.05 8.17
C VAL A 57 3.40 -2.87 7.78
N TYR A 58 3.84 -1.66 8.14
CA TYR A 58 3.17 -0.42 7.76
C TYR A 58 3.89 0.24 6.59
N LEU A 59 3.13 0.70 5.60
CA LEU A 59 3.62 1.42 4.44
C LEU A 59 2.92 2.78 4.32
N ASN A 60 3.69 3.77 3.90
CA ASN A 60 3.21 5.10 3.55
C ASN A 60 3.12 5.22 2.04
N ILE A 61 1.97 5.67 1.55
CA ILE A 61 1.72 5.88 0.12
C ILE A 61 1.32 7.33 -0.10
N THR A 62 1.90 7.97 -1.11
CA THR A 62 1.40 9.22 -1.68
C THR A 62 0.94 8.92 -3.09
N THR A 63 -0.34 9.12 -3.36
CA THR A 63 -0.91 8.90 -4.69
C THR A 63 -0.56 10.05 -5.63
N CYS A 64 -0.77 9.88 -6.94
CA CYS A 64 -0.43 10.93 -7.92
C CYS A 64 -1.27 12.21 -7.77
N GLU A 65 -2.46 12.11 -7.17
CA GLU A 65 -3.32 13.23 -6.77
C GLU A 65 -2.96 13.84 -5.42
N LYS A 66 -1.75 13.55 -4.90
CA LYS A 66 -1.18 14.11 -3.66
C LYS A 66 -1.86 13.65 -2.37
N ALA A 67 -2.79 12.69 -2.43
CA ALA A 67 -3.39 12.12 -1.24
C ALA A 67 -2.38 11.19 -0.53
N THR A 68 -2.30 11.31 0.79
CA THR A 68 -1.39 10.53 1.62
C THR A 68 -2.14 9.49 2.42
N TYR A 69 -1.55 8.32 2.59
CA TYR A 69 -2.17 7.21 3.32
C TYR A 69 -1.14 6.41 4.08
N CYS A 70 -1.53 5.89 5.25
CA CYS A 70 -0.83 4.80 5.89
C CYS A 70 -1.65 3.52 5.72
N VAL A 71 -0.97 2.44 5.36
CA VAL A 71 -1.54 1.14 5.03
C VAL A 71 -0.80 0.08 5.83
N GLU A 72 -1.52 -0.87 6.41
CA GLU A 72 -0.92 -2.07 6.98
C GLU A 72 -0.99 -3.24 6.01
N LEU A 73 0.02 -4.10 6.07
CA LEU A 73 0.05 -5.42 5.44
C LEU A 73 0.20 -6.46 6.54
N THR A 74 -0.71 -7.43 6.54
CA THR A 74 -0.68 -8.63 7.40
C THR A 74 -0.97 -9.88 6.56
N ALA A 75 -0.95 -11.07 7.15
CA ALA A 75 -1.42 -12.30 6.49
C ALA A 75 -2.88 -12.23 6.01
N ASN A 76 -3.70 -11.30 6.54
CA ASN A 76 -5.07 -11.07 6.06
C ASN A 76 -5.13 -10.17 4.81
N GLY A 77 -3.99 -9.62 4.37
CA GLY A 77 -3.87 -8.70 3.24
C GLY A 77 -3.65 -7.25 3.66
N TRP A 78 -3.98 -6.35 2.75
CA TRP A 78 -3.70 -4.91 2.79
C TRP A 78 -4.88 -4.14 3.38
N ARG A 79 -4.65 -3.26 4.35
CA ARG A 79 -5.73 -2.44 4.93
C ARG A 79 -5.31 -0.99 5.08
N LEU A 80 -6.18 -0.08 4.67
CA LEU A 80 -6.00 1.35 4.90
C LEU A 80 -6.21 1.65 6.38
N VAL A 81 -5.23 2.29 7.04
CA VAL A 81 -5.30 2.57 8.49
C VAL A 81 -5.31 4.06 8.82
N SER A 82 -4.93 4.93 7.87
CA SER A 82 -4.96 6.39 8.07
C SER A 82 -4.90 7.18 6.76
N LYS A 83 -5.43 8.41 6.80
CA LYS A 83 -5.28 9.46 5.76
C LYS A 83 -3.96 10.25 5.89
N ARG A 84 -3.09 9.87 6.82
CA ARG A 84 -1.78 10.49 7.05
C ARG A 84 -0.71 9.41 7.14
N HIS A 85 0.48 9.72 6.66
CA HIS A 85 1.66 8.87 6.83
C HIS A 85 1.97 8.68 8.31
N ASP A 86 2.46 7.50 8.68
CA ASP A 86 2.92 7.18 10.05
C ASP A 86 1.87 7.37 11.16
N HIS A 87 0.58 7.34 10.82
CA HIS A 87 -0.50 7.45 11.81
C HIS A 87 -1.40 6.22 11.75
N LEU A 88 -1.92 5.83 12.91
CA LEU A 88 -2.94 4.79 13.05
C LEU A 88 -4.20 5.43 13.62
N ILE A 89 -5.36 5.02 13.10
CA ILE A 89 -6.63 5.53 13.61
C ILE A 89 -6.93 4.93 14.98
N GLY A 90 -7.21 5.81 15.94
CA GLY A 90 -7.38 5.45 17.35
C GLY A 90 -6.19 5.83 18.24
N ASP A 91 -5.07 6.28 17.68
CA ASP A 91 -4.04 6.91 18.50
C ASP A 91 -4.58 8.26 19.00
N SER A 92 -4.72 8.39 20.32
CA SER A 92 -5.45 9.49 20.97
C SER A 92 -4.70 10.82 20.97
N SER A 93 -3.80 11.03 19.99
CA SER A 93 -2.98 12.22 19.80
C SER A 93 -3.65 13.28 18.91
N ASP A 94 -4.81 12.99 18.30
CA ASP A 94 -5.65 13.97 17.59
C ASP A 94 -6.50 14.85 18.52
N LYS A 95 -5.83 15.42 19.52
CA LYS A 95 -6.32 16.59 20.26
C LYS A 95 -5.35 17.76 20.13
N ASP A 96 -4.88 18.07 18.93
CA ASP A 96 -4.23 19.35 18.70
C ASP A 96 -4.49 19.87 17.27
N GLY A 97 -5.34 20.90 17.21
CA GLY A 97 -5.06 22.09 16.40
C GLY A 97 -5.52 22.10 14.94
N ASP A 98 -6.80 22.44 14.74
CA ASP A 98 -7.10 23.51 13.80
C ASP A 98 -6.24 24.73 14.20
N ASN A 99 -5.18 25.02 13.46
CA ASN A 99 -4.63 26.34 13.13
C ASN A 99 -3.16 26.23 12.68
N ALA A 100 -2.91 26.48 11.38
CA ALA A 100 -1.97 27.50 10.89
C ALA A 100 -1.44 27.14 9.49
N ALA A 101 -2.12 27.63 8.45
CA ALA A 101 -1.46 28.11 7.25
C ALA A 101 -2.31 29.20 6.58
N ASP A 102 -1.82 30.42 6.72
CA ASP A 102 -1.94 31.54 5.78
C ASP A 102 -3.28 32.31 5.66
N LYS A 103 -3.35 33.34 6.51
CA LYS A 103 -4.20 34.52 6.35
C LYS A 103 -3.58 35.42 5.26
N VAL A 104 -4.09 35.34 4.03
CA VAL A 104 -4.02 36.45 3.08
C VAL A 104 -5.41 37.03 2.88
N VAL A 105 -5.54 38.30 3.25
CA VAL A 105 -6.77 39.10 3.19
C VAL A 105 -6.85 39.85 1.86
N ALA A 106 -7.94 39.63 1.11
CA ALA A 106 -8.60 40.49 0.10
C ALA A 106 -9.37 39.54 -0.83
N SER A 107 -10.62 39.75 -1.27
CA SER A 107 -11.57 40.87 -1.24
C SER A 107 -12.93 40.29 -1.67
N GLU A 108 -14.00 41.04 -1.37
CA GLU A 108 -15.42 40.74 -1.65
C GLU A 108 -15.74 40.23 -3.06
N GLY A 109 -16.73 39.33 -3.19
CA GLY A 109 -17.49 39.16 -4.43
C GLY A 109 -18.03 37.76 -4.75
N ILE A 110 -19.35 37.58 -4.52
CA ILE A 110 -20.34 36.84 -5.33
C ILE A 110 -20.00 35.42 -5.86
N GLY A 111 -20.80 34.43 -5.43
CA GLY A 111 -21.38 33.44 -6.34
C GLY A 111 -20.94 31.98 -6.21
N SER A 112 -21.98 31.13 -6.25
CA SER A 112 -22.04 29.69 -6.56
C SER A 112 -21.59 28.68 -5.50
N ASP A 113 -22.59 27.95 -5.03
CA ASP A 113 -22.55 26.60 -4.50
C ASP A 113 -21.37 25.76 -5.02
N LEU A 114 -20.38 25.54 -4.16
CA LEU A 114 -19.32 24.56 -4.37
C LEU A 114 -19.49 23.42 -3.36
N LYS A 115 -20.44 22.52 -3.64
CA LYS A 115 -20.48 21.19 -3.03
C LYS A 115 -19.63 20.25 -3.87
N THR A 116 -18.32 20.20 -3.63
CA THR A 116 -17.45 19.27 -4.35
C THR A 116 -16.29 18.74 -3.50
N GLU A 117 -16.49 18.37 -2.25
CA GLU A 117 -15.44 17.71 -1.44
C GLU A 117 -15.97 16.62 -0.47
N GLU A 118 -17.29 16.50 -0.26
CA GLU A 118 -17.85 15.61 0.79
C GLU A 118 -18.00 14.13 0.39
N ASP A 119 -18.17 13.81 -0.91
CA ASP A 119 -18.43 12.43 -1.35
C ASP A 119 -17.17 11.53 -1.31
N GLY A 120 -15.99 12.10 -1.57
CA GLY A 120 -14.72 11.37 -1.54
C GLY A 120 -14.28 11.01 -0.12
N ASN A 121 -14.47 11.93 0.83
CA ASN A 121 -14.00 11.74 2.20
C ASN A 121 -14.76 10.65 2.94
N GLU A 122 -16.09 10.62 2.81
CA GLU A 122 -16.94 9.61 3.45
C GLU A 122 -16.58 8.19 2.98
N ARG A 123 -16.23 8.03 1.71
CA ARG A 123 -15.81 6.74 1.15
C ARG A 123 -14.51 6.26 1.77
N ILE A 124 -13.52 7.14 1.95
CA ILE A 124 -12.24 6.76 2.56
C ILE A 124 -12.41 6.41 4.05
N ASP A 125 -13.25 7.13 4.78
CA ASP A 125 -13.52 6.82 6.19
C ASP A 125 -14.20 5.45 6.36
N LYS A 126 -15.03 5.04 5.40
CA LYS A 126 -15.59 3.67 5.34
C LYS A 126 -14.52 2.62 5.04
N LEU A 127 -13.52 2.93 4.20
CA LEU A 127 -12.43 2.00 3.89
C LEU A 127 -11.50 1.77 5.07
N ILE A 128 -11.20 2.84 5.80
CA ILE A 128 -10.41 2.81 7.03
C ILE A 128 -11.03 1.86 8.07
N ASN A 129 -12.35 1.99 8.27
CA ASN A 129 -13.10 1.14 9.18
C ASN A 129 -13.45 -0.23 8.54
N GLY A 130 -12.81 -0.55 7.43
CA GLY A 130 -13.24 -1.56 6.48
C GLY A 130 -12.36 -2.80 6.46
N ARG A 131 -12.49 -3.51 5.34
CA ARG A 131 -11.90 -4.83 5.08
C ARG A 131 -10.43 -4.77 4.71
N HIS A 132 -9.78 -5.93 4.78
CA HIS A 132 -8.53 -6.17 4.08
C HIS A 132 -8.80 -6.41 2.58
N PHE A 133 -7.84 -5.98 1.78
CA PHE A 133 -7.76 -6.21 0.35
C PHE A 133 -6.72 -7.28 0.08
N GLU A 134 -6.97 -8.14 -0.89
CA GLU A 134 -6.06 -9.24 -1.22
C GLU A 134 -4.75 -8.70 -1.83
N THR A 135 -4.84 -7.63 -2.63
CA THR A 135 -3.68 -7.00 -3.25
C THR A 135 -3.69 -5.49 -3.07
N ILE A 136 -2.51 -4.90 -3.07
CA ILE A 136 -2.33 -3.45 -3.03
C ILE A 136 -2.98 -2.75 -4.23
N TYR A 137 -3.10 -3.42 -5.38
CA TYR A 137 -3.79 -2.89 -6.56
C TYR A 137 -5.30 -2.74 -6.32
N GLN A 138 -5.94 -3.71 -5.66
CA GLN A 138 -7.36 -3.62 -5.29
C GLN A 138 -7.61 -2.45 -4.33
N LEU A 139 -6.66 -2.17 -3.42
CA LEU A 139 -6.73 -1.01 -2.55
C LEU A 139 -6.57 0.30 -3.34
N LEU A 140 -5.58 0.38 -4.23
CA LEU A 140 -5.33 1.54 -5.08
C LEU A 140 -6.51 1.88 -6.00
N ASP A 141 -7.25 0.88 -6.48
CA ASP A 141 -8.49 1.09 -7.23
C ASP A 141 -9.54 1.87 -6.42
N CYS A 142 -9.50 1.76 -5.09
CA CYS A 142 -10.43 2.48 -4.22
C CYS A 142 -9.92 3.88 -3.85
N ILE A 143 -8.63 4.02 -3.58
CA ILE A 143 -8.03 5.22 -2.98
C ILE A 143 -7.39 6.20 -3.98
N SER A 144 -7.11 5.76 -5.22
CA SER A 144 -6.49 6.63 -6.24
C SER A 144 -7.26 6.58 -7.57
N PRO A 145 -8.19 7.54 -7.79
CA PRO A 145 -8.76 7.79 -9.11
C PRO A 145 -7.73 7.94 -10.24
N ILE A 146 -6.59 8.60 -10.00
CA ILE A 146 -5.57 8.79 -11.05
C ILE A 146 -4.90 7.46 -11.40
N TYR A 147 -4.63 6.61 -10.41
CA TYR A 147 -4.11 5.26 -10.68
C TYR A 147 -5.05 4.49 -11.61
N ARG A 148 -6.36 4.48 -11.32
CA ARG A 148 -7.36 3.83 -12.18
C ARG A 148 -7.36 4.37 -13.59
N GLN A 149 -7.27 5.70 -13.74
CA GLN A 149 -7.19 6.33 -15.05
C GLN A 149 -5.94 5.88 -15.81
N LYS A 150 -4.76 5.94 -15.19
CA LYS A 150 -3.50 5.49 -15.80
C LYS A 150 -3.56 4.02 -16.21
N PHE A 151 -4.13 3.17 -15.37
CA PHE A 151 -4.29 1.75 -15.65
C PHE A 151 -5.22 1.52 -16.85
N ALA A 152 -6.36 2.22 -16.89
CA ALA A 152 -7.29 2.16 -18.01
C ALA A 152 -6.64 2.65 -19.32
N ASP A 153 -5.91 3.76 -19.29
CA ASP A 153 -5.22 4.32 -20.45
C ASP A 153 -4.15 3.35 -20.99
N GLN A 154 -3.39 2.70 -20.10
CA GLN A 154 -2.43 1.67 -20.49
C GLN A 154 -3.12 0.47 -21.14
N LEU A 155 -4.29 0.06 -20.63
CA LEU A 155 -5.05 -1.05 -21.20
C LEU A 155 -5.54 -0.70 -22.61
N ILE A 156 -6.12 0.48 -22.80
CA ILE A 156 -6.58 1.00 -24.10
C ILE A 156 -5.41 1.06 -25.09
N PHE A 157 -4.25 1.57 -24.67
CA PHE A 157 -3.06 1.64 -25.50
C PHE A 157 -2.61 0.26 -25.99
N HIS A 158 -2.56 -0.75 -25.11
CA HIS A 158 -2.20 -2.11 -25.49
C HIS A 158 -3.23 -2.76 -26.41
N LEU A 159 -4.53 -2.53 -26.17
CA LEU A 159 -5.61 -3.04 -27.01
C LEU A 159 -5.50 -2.51 -28.45
N ASN A 160 -5.30 -1.20 -28.62
CA ASN A 160 -5.13 -0.59 -29.95
C ASN A 160 -3.92 -1.16 -30.69
N LYS A 161 -2.78 -1.31 -30.00
CA LYS A 161 -1.55 -1.87 -30.57
C LYS A 161 -1.73 -3.31 -31.07
N LEU A 162 -2.58 -4.11 -30.42
CA LEU A 162 -2.90 -5.47 -30.88
C LEU A 162 -3.84 -5.46 -32.08
N GLN A 163 -4.81 -4.55 -32.13
CA GLN A 163 -5.70 -4.41 -33.28
C GLN A 163 -4.94 -4.00 -34.56
N GLU A 164 -3.96 -3.10 -34.46
CA GLU A 164 -3.13 -2.69 -35.60
C GLU A 164 -2.24 -3.83 -36.14
N LYS A 165 -1.73 -4.69 -35.25
CA LYS A 165 -0.97 -5.89 -35.65
C LYS A 165 -1.83 -6.92 -36.38
N ASN A 166 -3.04 -7.17 -35.89
CA ASN A 166 -3.95 -8.13 -36.53
C ASN A 166 -4.44 -7.69 -37.92
N HIS A 167 -4.49 -6.38 -38.20
CA HIS A 167 -4.88 -5.87 -39.53
C HIS A 167 -3.71 -5.77 -40.52
N SER A 168 -2.45 -5.97 -40.08
CA SER A 168 -1.27 -5.92 -40.95
C SER A 168 -0.77 -7.30 -41.41
N GLU A 169 -1.37 -8.40 -40.94
CA GLU A 169 -1.03 -9.78 -41.32
C GLU A 169 -2.11 -10.47 -42.21
N SER A 170 -2.47 -9.89 -43.36
CA SER A 170 -2.92 -10.54 -44.63
C SER A 170 -3.78 -9.58 -45.49
N PRO A 171 -3.71 -9.60 -46.84
CA PRO A 171 -3.30 -10.72 -47.69
C PRO A 171 -2.19 -10.37 -48.71
N HIS A 172 -1.14 -11.18 -48.75
CA HIS A 172 -0.36 -11.37 -49.97
C HIS A 172 -0.34 -12.86 -50.34
N SER A 173 -1.11 -13.14 -51.41
CA SER A 173 -1.12 -14.31 -52.33
C SER A 173 -1.67 -15.64 -51.82
#